data_AF-A0A7S1PHW0-F1
#
_entry.id   AF-A0A7S1PHW0-F1
#
_cell.length_a   1.000
_cell.length_b   1.000
_cell.length_c   1.000
_cell.angle_alpha   90.00
_cell.angle_beta   90.00
_cell.angle_gamma   90.00
#
_symmetry.space_group_name_H-M   'P 1'
#
loop_
_entity.id
_entity.type
_entity.pdbx_description
1 polymer ?
#
loop_
_entity_poly.entity_id
_entity_poly.type
_entity_poly.pdbx_seq_one_letter_code
_entity_poly.pdbx_strand_id
1 'polypeptide(L)'
;WGAASRVFDMEVKAATMALELIRNTFSNPKLSFRIRIGIATSECTVGELGNNEMRAFNVIGNAANRAAQLAKLCKHYKCSVLIDKNTFKQVNFTFDVKQVDSVDF
;
A
#
# COMPACT_ATOMS: atom_id res chain seq x y z
N TRP A 1 -6.14 -0.46 5.17
CA TRP A 1 -6.73 -1.65 5.83
C TRP A 1 -6.66 -1.43 7.33
N GLY A 2 -7.64 -1.93 8.12
CA GLY A 2 -7.53 -1.92 9.59
C GLY A 2 -7.85 -0.60 10.32
N ALA A 3 -8.31 0.44 9.62
CA ALA A 3 -8.55 1.77 10.21
C ALA A 3 -9.80 1.83 11.11
N ALA A 4 -10.94 1.33 10.63
CA ALA A 4 -12.22 1.39 11.37
C ALA A 4 -12.36 0.26 12.40
N SER A 5 -11.63 -0.83 12.23
CA SER A 5 -11.63 -1.98 13.14
C SER A 5 -10.35 -2.79 12.94
N ARG A 6 -9.93 -3.53 13.97
CA ARG A 6 -8.73 -4.37 13.89
C ARG A 6 -8.98 -5.51 12.89
N VAL A 7 -8.14 -5.58 11.88
CA VAL A 7 -8.16 -6.65 10.87
C VAL A 7 -6.91 -7.50 11.03
N PHE A 8 -7.08 -8.80 11.30
CA PHE A 8 -5.95 -9.74 11.30
C PHE A 8 -5.38 -9.91 9.89
N ASP A 9 -4.05 -10.07 9.82
CA ASP A 9 -3.27 -10.30 8.60
C ASP A 9 -3.51 -9.24 7.51
N MET A 10 -3.69 -7.99 7.92
CA MET A 10 -4.07 -6.91 7.00
C MET A 10 -3.00 -6.64 5.94
N GLU A 11 -1.73 -6.84 6.26
CA GLU A 11 -0.59 -6.69 5.36
C GLU A 11 -0.61 -7.77 4.28
N VAL A 12 -0.88 -9.02 4.68
CA VAL A 12 -1.01 -10.14 3.75
C VAL A 12 -2.19 -9.90 2.82
N LYS A 13 -3.35 -9.48 3.35
CA LYS A 13 -4.53 -9.14 2.54
C LYS A 13 -4.26 -8.00 1.56
N ALA A 14 -3.56 -6.96 2.01
CA ALA A 14 -3.17 -5.84 1.15
C ALA A 14 -2.24 -6.29 0.02
N ALA A 15 -1.24 -7.12 0.32
CA ALA A 15 -0.31 -7.66 -0.67
C ALA A 15 -1.01 -8.59 -1.67
N THR A 16 -1.88 -9.49 -1.21
CA THR A 16 -2.69 -10.36 -2.07
C THR A 16 -3.54 -9.54 -3.05
N MET A 17 -4.27 -8.54 -2.53
CA MET A 17 -5.12 -7.69 -3.36
C MET A 17 -4.30 -6.89 -4.39
N ALA A 18 -3.11 -6.41 -3.99
CA ALA A 18 -2.22 -5.71 -4.90
C ALA A 18 -1.77 -6.59 -6.08
N LEU A 19 -1.37 -7.84 -5.79
CA LEU A 19 -0.96 -8.80 -6.82
C LEU A 19 -2.13 -9.20 -7.73
N GLU A 20 -3.33 -9.37 -7.17
CA GLU A 20 -4.53 -9.68 -7.92
C GLU A 20 -4.92 -8.53 -8.86
N LEU A 21 -4.85 -7.28 -8.40
CA LEU A 21 -5.08 -6.09 -9.23
C LEU A 21 -4.11 -6.03 -10.42
N ILE A 22 -2.82 -6.29 -10.17
CA ILE A 22 -1.80 -6.30 -11.22
C ILE A 22 -2.07 -7.41 -12.23
N ARG A 23 -2.38 -8.62 -11.74
CA ARG A 23 -2.70 -9.77 -12.59
C ARG A 23 -3.93 -9.50 -13.46
N ASN A 24 -5.00 -8.97 -12.88
CA ASN A 24 -6.23 -8.68 -13.60
C ASN A 24 -6.05 -7.57 -14.65
N THR A 25 -5.20 -6.58 -14.35
CA THR A 25 -4.88 -5.53 -15.31
C THR A 25 -4.04 -6.06 -16.46
N PHE A 26 -3.04 -6.90 -16.17
CA PHE A 26 -2.19 -7.52 -17.19
C PHE A 26 -2.99 -8.45 -18.11
N SER A 27 -3.96 -9.18 -17.58
CA SER A 27 -4.82 -10.09 -18.35
C SER A 27 -5.87 -9.38 -19.20
N ASN A 28 -6.09 -8.06 -19.02
CA ASN A 28 -7.10 -7.33 -19.76
C ASN A 28 -6.48 -6.47 -20.87
N PRO A 29 -6.54 -6.90 -22.14
CA PRO A 29 -5.90 -6.21 -23.26
C PRO A 29 -6.50 -4.82 -23.55
N LYS A 30 -7.66 -4.48 -22.95
CA LYS A 30 -8.27 -3.14 -23.08
C LYS A 30 -7.65 -2.10 -22.12
N LEU A 31 -6.88 -2.54 -21.12
CA LEU A 31 -6.22 -1.65 -20.17
C LEU A 31 -4.77 -1.42 -20.62
N SER A 32 -4.48 -0.22 -21.14
CA SER A 32 -3.16 0.14 -21.70
C SER A 32 -2.22 0.83 -20.70
N PHE A 33 -2.53 0.79 -19.40
CA PHE A 33 -1.71 1.44 -18.37
C PHE A 33 -1.03 0.45 -17.43
N ARG A 34 0.11 0.86 -16.87
CA ARG A 34 0.81 0.11 -15.82
C ARG A 34 0.35 0.57 -14.44
N ILE A 35 -0.02 -0.38 -13.60
CA ILE A 35 -0.32 -0.15 -12.19
C ILE A 35 0.97 -0.21 -11.38
N ARG A 36 1.08 0.72 -10.42
CA ARG A 36 2.15 0.73 -9.41
C ARG A 36 1.51 0.89 -8.04
N ILE A 37 1.90 0.04 -7.10
CA ILE A 37 1.32 -0.04 -5.77
C ILE A 37 2.44 0.09 -4.75
N GLY A 38 2.28 1.01 -3.81
CA GLY A 38 3.11 1.11 -2.63
C GLY A 38 2.31 0.66 -1.40
N ILE A 39 2.88 -0.22 -0.58
CA ILE A 39 2.25 -0.69 0.66
C ILE A 39 3.15 -0.29 1.83
N ALA A 40 2.57 0.39 2.81
CA ALA A 40 3.28 0.81 4.02
C ALA A 40 2.44 0.48 5.25
N THR A 41 3.11 0.02 6.30
CA THR A 41 2.48 -0.29 7.59
C THR A 41 2.99 0.68 8.64
N SER A 42 2.08 1.49 9.18
CA SER A 42 2.36 2.32 10.34
C SER A 42 1.14 2.48 11.23
N GLU A 43 1.38 2.88 12.47
CA GLU A 43 0.33 3.47 13.29
C GLU A 43 -0.20 4.74 12.62
N CYS A 44 -1.50 4.96 12.73
CA CYS A 44 -2.15 6.16 12.23
C CYS A 44 -3.36 6.48 13.11
N THR A 45 -3.71 7.75 13.18
CA THR A 45 -4.95 8.21 13.80
C THR A 45 -5.96 8.45 12.71
N VAL A 46 -7.17 7.93 12.89
CA VAL A 46 -8.26 8.12 11.95
C VAL A 46 -9.43 8.83 12.63
N GLY A 47 -10.07 9.74 11.92
CA GLY A 47 -11.16 10.52 12.49
C GLY A 47 -11.93 11.32 11.44
N GLU A 48 -13.15 11.72 11.82
CA GLU A 48 -13.94 12.66 11.05
C GLU A 48 -13.40 14.08 11.28
N LEU A 49 -13.13 14.80 10.20
CA LEU A 49 -12.71 16.20 10.20
C LEU A 49 -13.67 16.99 9.31
N GLY A 50 -14.22 18.08 9.85
CA GLY A 50 -15.15 18.95 9.15
C GLY A 50 -16.30 19.45 10.03
N ASN A 51 -17.19 20.27 9.46
CA ASN A 51 -18.38 20.77 10.15
C ASN A 51 -19.59 19.83 9.89
N ASN A 52 -20.77 20.16 10.42
CA ASN A 52 -21.96 19.32 10.22
C ASN A 52 -22.44 19.24 8.75
N GLU A 53 -22.03 20.17 7.89
CA GLU A 53 -22.43 20.23 6.47
C GLU A 53 -21.40 19.56 5.55
N MET A 54 -20.16 19.39 5.99
CA MET A 54 -19.09 18.67 5.28
C MET A 54 -18.24 17.88 6.27
N ARG A 55 -18.38 16.55 6.26
CA ARG A 55 -17.52 15.63 7.02
C ARG A 55 -16.64 14.83 6.07
N ALA A 56 -15.34 14.76 6.37
CA ALA A 56 -14.39 13.89 5.69
C ALA A 56 -13.74 12.92 6.69
N PHE A 57 -13.65 11.63 6.33
CA PHE A 57 -12.87 10.66 7.10
C PHE A 57 -11.41 10.77 6.71
N ASN A 58 -10.59 11.32 7.61
CA ASN A 58 -9.18 11.56 7.37
C ASN A 58 -8.30 10.55 8.09
N VAL A 59 -7.23 10.14 7.42
CA VAL A 59 -6.15 9.34 7.99
C VAL A 59 -4.96 10.26 8.23
N ILE A 60 -4.60 10.45 9.49
CA ILE A 60 -3.42 11.22 9.91
C ILE A 60 -2.32 10.22 10.27
N GLY A 61 -1.26 10.18 9.46
CA GLY A 61 -0.12 9.30 9.71
C GLY A 61 0.81 9.18 8.51
N ASN A 62 2.01 8.68 8.78
CA ASN A 62 3.05 8.57 7.76
C ASN A 62 2.81 7.42 6.77
N ALA A 63 1.95 6.43 7.07
CA ALA A 63 1.66 5.32 6.18
C ALA A 63 1.19 5.77 4.79
N ALA A 64 0.24 6.71 4.71
CA ALA A 64 -0.28 7.17 3.42
C ALA A 64 0.80 7.87 2.58
N ASN A 65 1.61 8.72 3.21
CA ASN A 65 2.72 9.41 2.56
C ASN A 65 3.80 8.45 2.09
N ARG A 66 4.21 7.48 2.94
CA ARG A 66 5.19 6.44 2.60
C ARG A 66 4.67 5.55 1.47
N ALA A 67 3.42 5.10 1.52
CA ALA A 67 2.81 4.30 0.46
C ALA A 67 2.80 5.05 -0.89
N ALA A 68 2.47 6.35 -0.88
CA ALA A 68 2.51 7.18 -2.08
C ALA A 68 3.95 7.34 -2.63
N GLN A 69 4.94 7.50 -1.75
CA GLN A 69 6.35 7.54 -2.15
C GLN A 69 6.82 6.21 -2.74
N LEU A 70 6.50 5.08 -2.11
CA LEU A 70 6.81 3.74 -2.64
C LEU A 70 6.19 3.53 -4.02
N ALA A 71 4.93 3.91 -4.22
CA ALA A 71 4.28 3.81 -5.53
C ALA A 71 4.98 4.65 -6.61
N LYS A 72 5.55 5.81 -6.25
CA LYS A 72 6.39 6.61 -7.14
C LYS A 72 7.72 5.90 -7.44
N LEU A 73 8.37 5.34 -6.42
CA LEU A 73 9.64 4.61 -6.54
C LEU A 73 9.52 3.34 -7.40
N CYS A 74 8.35 2.70 -7.44
CA CYS A 74 8.06 1.61 -8.38
C CYS A 74 8.42 1.99 -9.84
N LYS A 75 8.26 3.27 -10.22
CA LYS A 75 8.66 3.76 -11.55
C LYS A 75 10.18 3.72 -11.74
N HIS A 76 10.93 4.09 -10.70
CA HIS A 76 12.39 4.13 -10.72
C HIS A 76 12.97 2.70 -10.77
N TYR A 77 12.52 1.82 -9.88
CA TYR A 77 13.01 0.44 -9.79
C TYR A 77 12.36 -0.53 -10.79
N LYS A 78 11.47 -0.03 -11.67
CA LYS A 78 10.77 -0.80 -12.71
C LYS A 78 10.01 -2.03 -12.18
N CYS A 79 9.48 -1.93 -10.97
CA CYS A 79 8.60 -2.94 -10.37
C CYS A 79 7.15 -2.43 -10.27
N SER A 80 6.21 -3.34 -10.01
CA SER A 80 4.79 -2.99 -9.87
C SER A 80 4.36 -2.83 -8.41
N VAL A 81 5.06 -3.48 -7.47
CA VAL A 81 4.79 -3.40 -6.03
C VAL A 81 6.08 -3.08 -5.28
N LEU A 82 6.03 -2.14 -4.34
CA LEU A 82 7.04 -1.94 -3.32
C LEU A 82 6.38 -1.88 -1.95
N ILE A 83 7.10 -2.38 -0.95
CA ILE A 83 6.64 -2.42 0.43
C ILE A 83 7.71 -1.80 1.34
N ASP A 84 7.29 -1.19 2.45
CA ASP A 84 8.24 -0.75 3.47
C ASP A 84 8.73 -1.91 4.36
N LYS A 85 9.68 -1.60 5.26
CA LYS A 85 10.25 -2.57 6.21
C LYS A 85 9.20 -3.14 7.18
N ASN A 86 8.19 -2.36 7.56
CA ASN A 86 7.18 -2.81 8.51
C ASN A 86 6.21 -3.79 7.85
N THR A 87 5.78 -3.50 6.62
CA THR A 87 5.01 -4.44 5.80
C THR A 87 5.83 -5.69 5.52
N PHE A 88 7.12 -5.59 5.16
CA PHE A 88 8.00 -6.74 4.92
C PHE A 88 8.01 -7.73 6.08
N LYS A 89 8.13 -7.25 7.33
CA LYS A 89 8.15 -8.11 8.53
C LYS A 89 6.90 -8.99 8.67
N GLN A 90 5.78 -8.56 8.11
CA GLN A 90 4.50 -9.29 8.20
C GLN A 90 4.25 -10.21 7.01
N VAL A 91 4.85 -9.92 5.85
CA VAL A 91 4.52 -10.62 4.58
C VAL A 91 5.63 -11.56 4.09
N ASN A 92 6.85 -11.45 4.62
CA ASN A 92 8.00 -12.25 4.15
C ASN A 92 7.87 -13.76 4.36
N PHE A 93 6.94 -14.21 5.21
CA PHE A 93 6.63 -15.63 5.40
C PHE A 93 5.61 -16.16 4.38
N THR A 94 4.93 -15.27 3.65
CA THR A 94 3.83 -15.62 2.73
C THR A 94 4.16 -15.36 1.27
N PHE A 95 5.00 -14.37 0.99
CA PHE A 95 5.36 -13.99 -0.38
C PHE A 95 6.88 -14.07 -0.58
N ASP A 96 7.30 -14.36 -1.81
CA ASP A 96 8.69 -14.17 -2.21
C ASP A 96 8.97 -12.67 -2.34
N VAL A 97 9.79 -12.15 -1.43
CA VAL A 97 10.12 -10.72 -1.36
C VAL A 97 11.62 -10.54 -1.45
N LYS A 98 12.04 -9.65 -2.35
CA LYS A 98 13.44 -9.27 -2.54
C LYS A 98 13.68 -7.84 -2.06
N GLN A 99 14.74 -7.63 -1.28
CA GLN A 99 15.20 -6.29 -0.94
C GLN A 99 15.70 -5.57 -2.21
N VAL A 100 15.19 -4.36 -2.44
CA VAL A 100 15.53 -3.54 -3.61
C VAL A 100 16.57 -2.49 -3.25
N ASP A 101 16.36 -1.78 -2.14
CA ASP A 101 17.23 -0.70 -1.69
C ASP A 101 17.06 -0.45 -0.18
N SER A 102 17.90 0.42 0.39
CA SER A 102 17.75 0.97 1.74
C SER A 102 17.86 2.48 1.70
N VAL A 103 16.76 3.15 1.99
CA VAL A 103 16.60 4.59 1.82
C VAL A 103 15.79 5.16 3.00
N ASP A 104 16.29 6.25 3.58
CA ASP A 104 15.67 6.89 4.73
C ASP A 104 14.71 8.00 4.27
N PHE A 105 13.44 7.88 4.66
CA PHE A 105 12.38 8.85 4.44
C PHE A 105 11.50 9.02 5.69
#